data_AF-A0A1D2MRR9-F1
#
_entry.id   AF-A0A1D2MRR9-F1
#
_cell.length_a   1.000
_cell.length_b   1.000
_cell.length_c   1.000
_cell.angle_alpha   90.00
_cell.angle_beta   90.00
_cell.angle_gamma   90.00
#
_symmetry.space_group_name_H-M   'P 1'
#
loop_
_entity.id
_entity.type
_entity.pdbx_description
1 polymer ?
#
loop_
_entity_poly.entity_id
_entity_poly.type
_entity_poly.pdbx_seq_one_letter_code
_entity_poly.pdbx_strand_id
1 'polypeptide(L)'
;MEIRNGFVLLIFMQCIIYGLAARPASDSVTDAELQTLSEALLTADVNNCANLVTVNQQGSTSFHNHRDNAPLPLLTVQSSAYTKPTIEKLLPLHNNYVARVSDAEVVTTQETQEETAFLDAIMPTSVMKKAEKFLVDKGYITTRRRLSNGSYRTNNRAFRDAIHQIWFGLYSRENNTLGSSGFEHVFLGEIKNDKVQGFHNWVFFSKEEQNNNLNYKGKIGPNVSLGDKGMIVKHKFDWNNKEKPISSMFVGPSPEFEIALYSVCFYTRPGSRCPVKLNGKNVSVSTHYIYKQGKRYVGSAFPDI
;
A
#
# COMPACT_ATOMS: atom_id res chain seq x y z
N MET A 1 37.26 62.91 49.30
CA MET A 1 37.94 61.66 48.89
C MET A 1 36.97 60.95 47.96
N GLU A 2 37.30 60.97 46.65
CA GLU A 2 36.80 60.14 45.52
C GLU A 2 35.27 59.93 45.36
N ILE A 3 34.60 60.63 44.42
CA ILE A 3 34.42 60.29 42.99
C ILE A 3 33.76 58.90 42.79
N ARG A 4 32.51 58.84 42.29
CA ARG A 4 32.19 58.64 40.85
C ARG A 4 30.70 58.43 40.56
N ASN A 5 30.23 59.14 39.54
CA ASN A 5 28.96 58.98 38.83
C ASN A 5 28.77 57.57 38.23
N GLY A 6 27.52 57.09 38.18
CA GLY A 6 27.13 55.90 37.45
C GLY A 6 25.69 55.99 36.92
N PHE A 7 25.52 56.69 35.81
CA PHE A 7 24.36 56.57 34.93
C PHE A 7 24.18 55.08 34.55
N VAL A 8 23.03 54.49 34.89
CA VAL A 8 22.66 53.17 34.36
C VAL A 8 22.02 53.40 32.99
N LEU A 9 22.79 53.09 31.95
CA LEU A 9 22.40 53.10 30.55
C LEU A 9 21.37 51.98 30.31
N LEU A 10 20.17 52.33 29.82
CA LEU A 10 19.20 51.36 29.30
C LEU A 10 19.80 50.65 28.08
N ILE A 11 20.13 49.37 28.22
CA ILE A 11 20.40 48.49 27.09
C ILE A 11 19.05 47.90 26.65
N PHE A 12 18.49 48.43 25.56
CA PHE A 12 17.43 47.76 24.81
C PHE A 12 18.04 46.54 24.13
N MET A 13 17.90 45.37 24.76
CA MET A 13 18.18 44.10 24.11
C MET A 13 16.99 43.79 23.20
N GLN A 14 17.12 44.13 21.91
CA GLN A 14 16.22 43.64 20.87
C GLN A 14 16.36 42.12 20.79
N CYS A 15 15.40 41.42 21.39
CA CYS A 15 15.15 40.01 21.08
C CYS A 15 14.74 39.91 19.61
N ILE A 16 15.71 39.62 18.74
CA ILE A 16 15.42 39.03 17.43
C ILE A 16 14.88 37.64 17.73
N ILE A 17 13.57 37.56 17.89
CA ILE A 17 12.84 36.32 17.75
C ILE A 17 13.04 35.94 16.28
N TYR A 18 14.01 35.06 16.01
CA TYR A 18 13.95 34.23 14.82
C TYR A 18 12.70 33.36 14.99
N GLY A 19 11.57 33.92 14.59
CA GLY A 19 10.37 33.12 14.37
C GLY A 19 10.81 32.01 13.43
N LEU A 20 10.64 30.76 13.87
CA LEU A 20 10.52 29.68 12.92
C LEU A 20 9.40 30.12 11.97
N ALA A 21 9.78 30.61 10.79
CA ALA A 21 8.85 30.75 9.70
C ALA A 21 8.21 29.37 9.57
N ALA A 22 6.93 29.28 9.93
CA ALA A 22 6.11 28.15 9.58
C ALA A 22 6.37 27.94 8.09
N ARG A 23 6.89 26.76 7.74
CA ARG A 23 6.95 26.37 6.33
C ARG A 23 5.55 26.62 5.78
N PRO A 24 5.39 27.33 4.64
CA PRO A 24 4.09 27.44 4.02
C PRO A 24 3.56 26.02 3.89
N ALA A 25 2.30 25.81 4.29
CA ALA A 25 1.63 24.54 4.11
C ALA A 25 1.94 24.09 2.67
N SER A 26 2.62 22.95 2.50
CA SER A 26 2.77 22.39 1.16
C SER A 26 1.37 22.36 0.58
N ASP A 27 1.12 22.98 -0.57
CA ASP A 27 -0.20 23.00 -1.19
C ASP A 27 -0.75 21.59 -1.13
N SER A 28 -1.74 21.40 -0.25
CA SER A 28 -2.22 20.07 0.09
C SER A 28 -2.74 19.45 -1.19
N VAL A 29 -2.21 18.28 -1.58
CA VAL A 29 -2.63 17.58 -2.79
C VAL A 29 -4.15 17.54 -2.85
N THR A 30 -4.73 18.07 -3.92
CA THR A 30 -6.19 18.15 -4.09
C THR A 30 -6.77 16.80 -4.53
N ASP A 31 -8.07 16.61 -4.31
CA ASP A 31 -8.75 15.38 -4.75
C ASP A 31 -8.74 15.25 -6.28
N ALA A 32 -8.86 16.37 -7.00
CA ALA A 32 -8.78 16.37 -8.47
C ALA A 32 -7.40 15.90 -8.98
N GLU A 33 -6.32 16.26 -8.29
CA GLU A 33 -4.98 15.77 -8.62
C GLU A 33 -4.83 14.27 -8.36
N LEU A 34 -5.39 13.75 -7.25
CA LEU A 34 -5.39 12.31 -6.97
C LEU A 34 -6.19 11.54 -8.02
N GLN A 35 -7.37 12.03 -8.39
CA GLN A 35 -8.21 11.44 -9.43
C GLN A 35 -7.52 11.47 -10.81
N THR A 36 -6.85 12.57 -11.15
CA THR A 36 -6.11 12.70 -12.41
C THR A 36 -4.93 11.72 -12.45
N LEU A 37 -4.19 11.62 -11.35
CA LEU A 37 -3.08 10.70 -11.25
C LEU A 37 -3.55 9.24 -11.30
N SER A 38 -4.60 8.87 -10.58
CA SER A 38 -5.08 7.48 -10.55
C SER A 38 -5.56 6.99 -11.91
N GLU A 39 -6.21 7.84 -12.71
CA GLU A 39 -6.54 7.54 -14.11
C GLU A 39 -5.27 7.32 -14.94
N ALA A 40 -4.26 8.19 -14.76
CA ALA A 40 -2.99 8.08 -15.47
C ALA A 40 -2.18 6.83 -15.06
N LEU A 41 -2.28 6.39 -13.81
CA LEU A 41 -1.69 5.14 -13.33
C LEU A 41 -2.38 3.94 -13.97
N LEU A 42 -3.72 3.88 -13.95
CA LEU A 42 -4.48 2.77 -14.53
C LEU A 42 -4.29 2.68 -16.05
N THR A 43 -4.21 3.82 -16.72
CA THR A 43 -3.93 3.88 -18.17
C THR A 43 -2.54 3.34 -18.50
N ALA A 44 -1.56 3.58 -17.63
CA ALA A 44 -0.18 3.14 -17.81
C ALA A 44 0.07 1.68 -17.39
N ASP A 45 -0.93 1.00 -16.84
CA ASP A 45 -0.84 -0.38 -16.34
C ASP A 45 -0.82 -1.41 -17.49
N VAL A 46 0.32 -1.56 -18.14
CA VAL A 46 0.51 -2.48 -19.27
C VAL A 46 0.58 -3.95 -18.85
N ASN A 47 0.86 -4.23 -17.57
CA ASN A 47 0.86 -5.59 -17.01
C ASN A 47 -0.51 -5.98 -16.42
N ASN A 48 -1.54 -5.16 -16.60
CA ASN A 48 -2.91 -5.50 -16.28
C ASN A 48 -3.34 -6.83 -16.95
N CYS A 49 -4.07 -7.64 -16.20
CA CYS A 49 -4.52 -8.98 -16.57
C CYS A 49 -6.05 -9.10 -16.67
N ALA A 50 -6.80 -8.00 -16.76
CA ALA A 50 -8.26 -8.05 -16.79
C ALA A 50 -8.83 -8.96 -17.89
N ASN A 51 -8.19 -9.00 -19.07
CA ASN A 51 -8.57 -9.88 -20.17
C ASN A 51 -8.15 -11.35 -19.98
N LEU A 52 -7.38 -11.66 -18.95
CA LEU A 52 -6.89 -13.00 -18.59
C LEU A 52 -7.59 -13.57 -17.36
N VAL A 53 -8.52 -12.82 -16.75
CA VAL A 53 -9.22 -13.21 -15.53
C VAL A 53 -10.73 -13.16 -15.76
N THR A 54 -11.42 -14.25 -15.45
CA THR A 54 -12.88 -14.32 -15.43
C THR A 54 -13.37 -14.33 -13.98
N VAL A 55 -14.35 -13.47 -13.68
CA VAL A 55 -14.93 -13.34 -12.34
C VAL A 55 -16.31 -13.98 -12.28
N ASN A 56 -16.42 -15.07 -11.54
CA ASN A 56 -17.65 -15.80 -11.28
C ASN A 56 -18.33 -15.29 -9.99
N GLN A 57 -19.15 -14.24 -10.12
CA GLN A 57 -19.71 -13.51 -8.98
C GLN A 57 -20.67 -14.33 -8.09
N GLN A 58 -21.39 -15.31 -8.66
CA GLN A 58 -22.31 -16.18 -7.93
C GLN A 58 -23.33 -15.40 -7.06
N GLY A 59 -23.73 -15.97 -5.92
CA GLY A 59 -24.75 -15.41 -5.03
C GLY A 59 -24.27 -14.24 -4.18
N SER A 60 -25.22 -13.45 -3.71
CA SER A 60 -25.00 -12.36 -2.76
C SER A 60 -24.98 -12.87 -1.32
N THR A 61 -24.20 -12.20 -0.47
CA THR A 61 -24.12 -12.46 0.98
C THR A 61 -24.06 -11.14 1.76
N SER A 62 -23.93 -11.23 3.08
CA SER A 62 -23.79 -10.07 3.98
C SER A 62 -22.85 -10.40 5.12
N PHE A 63 -22.48 -9.39 5.91
CA PHE A 63 -21.61 -9.54 7.08
C PHE A 63 -22.10 -10.66 8.03
N HIS A 64 -23.40 -10.73 8.29
CA HIS A 64 -24.00 -11.69 9.23
C HIS A 64 -24.41 -13.04 8.60
N ASN A 65 -24.31 -13.20 7.29
CA ASN A 65 -24.67 -14.44 6.63
C ASN A 65 -23.47 -15.38 6.57
N HIS A 66 -23.54 -16.50 7.29
CA HIS A 66 -22.49 -17.53 7.32
C HIS A 66 -22.75 -18.70 6.37
N ARG A 67 -23.81 -18.64 5.56
CA ARG A 67 -24.07 -19.63 4.52
C ARG A 67 -23.13 -19.41 3.34
N ASP A 68 -22.76 -20.51 2.71
CA ASP A 68 -22.08 -20.48 1.43
C ASP A 68 -23.08 -20.20 0.31
N ASN A 69 -22.99 -19.02 -0.30
CA ASN A 69 -23.83 -18.64 -1.45
C ASN A 69 -23.04 -18.65 -2.76
N ALA A 70 -21.81 -19.19 -2.74
CA ALA A 70 -20.91 -19.18 -3.87
C ALA A 70 -20.02 -20.44 -3.87
N PRO A 71 -20.61 -21.63 -4.10
CA PRO A 71 -19.91 -22.91 -3.96
C PRO A 71 -18.80 -23.17 -5.00
N LEU A 72 -18.62 -22.28 -5.99
CA LEU A 72 -17.58 -22.37 -7.01
C LEU A 72 -16.48 -21.33 -6.74
N PRO A 73 -15.28 -21.48 -7.33
CA PRO A 73 -14.27 -20.41 -7.29
C PRO A 73 -14.79 -19.10 -7.88
N LEU A 74 -14.34 -17.98 -7.30
CA LEU A 74 -14.58 -16.63 -7.81
C LEU A 74 -13.73 -16.36 -9.05
N LEU A 75 -12.45 -16.78 -9.06
CA LEU A 75 -11.50 -16.40 -10.11
C LEU A 75 -11.07 -17.60 -10.96
N THR A 76 -11.29 -17.48 -12.27
CA THR A 76 -10.63 -18.33 -13.27
C THR A 76 -9.56 -17.50 -13.97
N VAL A 77 -8.29 -17.86 -13.79
CA VAL A 77 -7.13 -17.10 -14.27
C VAL A 77 -6.36 -17.90 -15.32
N GLN A 78 -6.12 -17.31 -16.49
CA GLN A 78 -5.27 -17.92 -17.51
C GLN A 78 -3.81 -17.96 -17.05
N SER A 79 -3.10 -19.05 -17.37
CA SER A 79 -1.71 -19.25 -16.94
C SER A 79 -0.76 -18.14 -17.38
N SER A 80 -1.01 -17.53 -18.54
CA SER A 80 -0.24 -16.40 -19.08
C SER A 80 -0.29 -15.14 -18.21
N ALA A 81 -1.27 -15.01 -17.31
CA ALA A 81 -1.28 -13.92 -16.32
C ALA A 81 -0.12 -14.07 -15.33
N TYR A 82 0.15 -15.31 -14.89
CA TYR A 82 1.21 -15.61 -13.92
C TYR A 82 2.62 -15.48 -14.49
N THR A 83 2.76 -15.45 -15.82
CA THR A 83 4.05 -15.26 -16.52
C THR A 83 4.29 -13.80 -16.92
N LYS A 84 3.40 -12.86 -16.58
CA LYS A 84 3.69 -11.44 -16.81
C LYS A 84 4.88 -11.00 -15.95
N PRO A 85 5.76 -10.12 -16.45
CA PRO A 85 7.06 -9.86 -15.82
C PRO A 85 7.00 -9.47 -14.34
N THR A 86 6.02 -8.65 -13.92
CA THR A 86 5.90 -8.21 -12.53
C THR A 86 5.12 -9.18 -11.65
N ILE A 87 4.17 -9.93 -12.22
CA ILE A 87 3.41 -10.96 -11.51
C ILE A 87 4.31 -12.18 -11.25
N GLU A 88 5.14 -12.58 -12.21
CA GLU A 88 6.10 -13.66 -12.02
C GLU A 88 7.04 -13.40 -10.84
N LYS A 89 7.44 -12.13 -10.61
CA LYS A 89 8.27 -11.75 -9.47
C LYS A 89 7.49 -11.55 -8.16
N LEU A 90 6.18 -11.38 -8.24
CA LEU A 90 5.30 -11.36 -7.06
C LEU A 90 5.15 -12.77 -6.46
N LEU A 91 5.03 -13.80 -7.31
CA LEU A 91 4.71 -15.16 -6.87
C LEU A 91 5.69 -15.77 -5.85
N PRO A 92 7.04 -15.61 -5.98
CA PRO A 92 7.96 -16.06 -4.95
C PRO A 92 7.67 -15.44 -3.58
N LEU A 93 7.27 -14.17 -3.52
CA LEU A 93 6.95 -13.53 -2.23
C LEU A 93 5.77 -14.18 -1.48
N HIS A 94 4.95 -15.01 -2.15
CA HIS A 94 3.85 -15.70 -1.51
C HIS A 94 4.30 -16.86 -0.60
N ASN A 95 5.48 -17.44 -0.82
CA ASN A 95 5.93 -18.65 -0.11
C ASN A 95 6.82 -18.35 1.12
N ASN A 96 7.25 -17.09 1.27
CA ASN A 96 8.11 -16.63 2.35
C ASN A 96 7.36 -16.34 3.66
N TYR A 97 6.05 -16.52 3.65
CA TYR A 97 5.16 -15.88 4.60
C TYR A 97 4.67 -16.81 5.72
N VAL A 98 4.73 -16.31 6.96
CA VAL A 98 4.15 -16.97 8.13
C VAL A 98 2.78 -16.38 8.44
N ALA A 99 1.72 -17.15 8.19
CA ALA A 99 0.32 -16.68 8.31
C ALA A 99 -0.09 -16.19 9.71
N ARG A 100 0.64 -16.55 10.78
CA ARG A 100 0.30 -16.19 12.17
C ARG A 100 1.19 -15.06 12.66
N VAL A 101 0.57 -13.93 13.01
CA VAL A 101 1.27 -12.73 13.52
C VAL A 101 2.00 -12.91 14.85
N SER A 102 1.79 -14.04 15.54
CA SER A 102 2.44 -14.38 16.80
C SER A 102 3.85 -14.94 16.61
N ASP A 103 4.16 -15.44 15.42
CA ASP A 103 5.36 -16.20 15.15
C ASP A 103 6.45 -15.24 14.66
N ALA A 104 7.68 -15.42 15.16
CA ALA A 104 8.80 -14.58 14.73
C ALA A 104 9.19 -14.95 13.30
N GLU A 105 9.31 -13.95 12.44
CA GLU A 105 9.79 -14.12 11.08
C GLU A 105 11.32 -14.05 11.07
N VAL A 106 11.95 -14.95 10.31
CA VAL A 106 13.41 -14.94 10.12
C VAL A 106 13.66 -14.56 8.68
N VAL A 107 14.03 -13.29 8.45
CA VAL A 107 14.33 -12.82 7.09
C VAL A 107 15.53 -13.57 6.52
N THR A 108 15.27 -14.42 5.53
CA THR A 108 16.30 -15.20 4.86
C THR A 108 16.99 -14.38 3.77
N THR A 109 18.18 -14.83 3.35
CA THR A 109 18.85 -14.22 2.20
C THR A 109 18.04 -14.39 0.91
N GLN A 110 17.30 -15.50 0.78
CA GLN A 110 16.43 -15.75 -0.36
C GLN A 110 15.27 -14.75 -0.40
N GLU A 111 14.60 -14.53 0.73
CA GLU A 111 13.54 -13.51 0.86
C GLU A 111 14.01 -12.13 0.43
N THR A 112 15.18 -11.70 0.92
CA THR A 112 15.75 -10.41 0.53
C THR A 112 16.04 -10.33 -0.98
N GLN A 113 16.44 -11.42 -1.62
CA GLN A 113 16.66 -11.49 -3.06
C GLN A 113 15.35 -11.42 -3.84
N GLU A 114 14.31 -12.10 -3.37
CA GLU A 114 12.99 -12.09 -3.99
C GLU A 114 12.31 -10.71 -3.88
N GLU A 115 12.40 -10.05 -2.71
CA GLU A 115 11.95 -8.67 -2.54
C GLU A 115 12.68 -7.72 -3.48
N THR A 116 14.01 -7.87 -3.58
CA THR A 116 14.84 -7.07 -4.49
C THR A 116 14.43 -7.29 -5.93
N ALA A 117 14.23 -8.54 -6.36
CA ALA A 117 13.82 -8.88 -7.71
C ALA A 117 12.42 -8.33 -8.05
N PHE A 118 11.48 -8.37 -7.10
CA PHE A 118 10.16 -7.77 -7.27
C PHE A 118 10.24 -6.25 -7.41
N LEU A 119 10.96 -5.57 -6.52
CA LEU A 119 11.16 -4.13 -6.61
C LEU A 119 11.85 -3.74 -7.93
N ASP A 120 12.87 -4.47 -8.35
CA ASP A 120 13.60 -4.20 -9.58
C ASP A 120 12.70 -4.39 -10.82
N ALA A 121 11.73 -5.30 -10.77
CA ALA A 121 10.75 -5.49 -11.84
C ALA A 121 9.70 -4.36 -11.91
N ILE A 122 9.19 -3.89 -10.76
CA ILE A 122 8.10 -2.89 -10.75
C ILE A 122 8.59 -1.45 -10.91
N MET A 123 9.76 -1.10 -10.35
CA MET A 123 10.27 0.28 -10.33
C MET A 123 10.46 0.95 -11.70
N PRO A 124 10.89 0.25 -12.77
CA PRO A 124 11.05 0.86 -14.09
C PRO A 124 9.72 1.06 -14.83
N THR A 125 8.61 0.51 -14.35
CA THR A 125 7.30 0.63 -15.03
C THR A 125 6.81 2.07 -15.10
N SER A 126 6.08 2.41 -16.16
CA SER A 126 5.46 3.74 -16.34
C SER A 126 4.54 4.11 -15.17
N VAL A 127 3.89 3.13 -14.55
CA VAL A 127 3.05 3.29 -13.37
C VAL A 127 3.87 3.81 -12.19
N MET A 128 4.94 3.08 -11.82
CA MET A 128 5.80 3.48 -10.70
C MET A 128 6.51 4.80 -10.96
N LYS A 129 6.91 5.08 -12.21
CA LYS A 129 7.53 6.36 -12.59
C LYS A 129 6.59 7.56 -12.46
N LYS A 130 5.30 7.39 -12.75
CA LYS A 130 4.29 8.43 -12.53
C LYS A 130 4.07 8.69 -11.03
N ALA A 131 3.98 7.64 -10.22
CA ALA A 131 3.87 7.77 -8.76
C ALA A 131 5.12 8.41 -8.14
N GLU A 132 6.32 7.99 -8.56
CA GLU A 132 7.60 8.58 -8.17
C GLU A 132 7.62 10.08 -8.44
N LYS A 133 7.36 10.47 -9.69
CA LYS A 133 7.33 11.88 -10.10
C LYS A 133 6.37 12.68 -9.24
N PHE A 134 5.15 12.19 -9.06
CA PHE A 134 4.13 12.90 -8.29
C PHE A 134 4.54 13.13 -6.83
N LEU A 135 5.01 12.08 -6.14
CA LEU A 135 5.38 12.17 -4.73
C LEU A 135 6.64 13.00 -4.49
N VAL A 136 7.58 12.99 -5.45
CA VAL A 136 8.77 13.85 -5.41
C VAL A 136 8.40 15.31 -5.68
N ASP A 137 7.63 15.59 -6.72
CA ASP A 137 7.21 16.96 -7.08
C ASP A 137 6.39 17.61 -5.96
N LYS A 138 5.55 16.83 -5.28
CA LYS A 138 4.75 17.27 -4.12
C LYS A 138 5.53 17.31 -2.80
N GLY A 139 6.80 16.91 -2.80
CA GLY A 139 7.68 17.00 -1.64
C GLY A 139 7.44 15.96 -0.55
N TYR A 140 6.64 14.92 -0.80
CA TYR A 140 6.45 13.80 0.13
C TYR A 140 7.67 12.89 0.21
N ILE A 141 8.40 12.77 -0.90
CA ILE A 141 9.67 12.02 -0.97
C ILE A 141 10.77 12.97 -1.42
N THR A 142 11.80 13.12 -0.58
CA THR A 142 12.95 13.97 -0.92
C THR A 142 14.07 13.16 -1.54
N THR A 143 14.54 13.60 -2.71
CA THR A 143 15.74 13.08 -3.36
C THR A 143 17.01 13.68 -2.76
N ARG A 144 16.92 14.69 -1.89
CA ARG A 144 18.09 15.36 -1.30
C ARG A 144 18.47 14.71 0.03
N ARG A 145 19.56 13.96 0.07
CA ARG A 145 20.08 13.31 1.29
C ARG A 145 21.17 14.15 1.94
N ARG A 146 21.01 14.50 3.22
CA ARG A 146 22.05 15.10 4.05
C ARG A 146 23.07 14.04 4.46
N LEU A 147 24.35 14.37 4.37
CA LEU A 147 25.48 13.53 4.77
C LEU A 147 26.00 13.95 6.16
N SER A 148 26.77 13.09 6.80
CA SER A 148 27.33 13.32 8.15
C SER A 148 28.21 14.57 8.23
N ASN A 149 28.88 14.93 7.12
CA ASN A 149 29.69 16.15 7.00
C ASN A 149 28.86 17.42 6.73
N GLY A 150 27.53 17.36 6.81
CA GLY A 150 26.63 18.49 6.58
C GLY A 150 26.33 18.79 5.10
N SER A 151 27.04 18.17 4.15
CA SER A 151 26.78 18.32 2.71
C SER A 151 25.53 17.55 2.27
N TYR A 152 25.09 17.78 1.03
CA TYR A 152 23.94 17.09 0.45
C TYR A 152 24.30 16.40 -0.86
N ARG A 153 23.69 15.25 -1.13
CA ARG A 153 23.74 14.57 -2.43
C ARG A 153 22.34 14.19 -2.93
N THR A 154 22.21 14.03 -4.24
CA THR A 154 21.02 13.42 -4.84
C THR A 154 21.00 11.91 -4.53
N ASN A 155 19.86 11.42 -4.05
CA ASN A 155 19.54 10.01 -3.88
C ASN A 155 18.58 9.59 -4.99
N ASN A 156 19.13 9.03 -6.07
CA ASN A 156 18.35 8.51 -7.19
C ASN A 156 17.52 7.26 -6.83
N ARG A 157 17.68 6.72 -5.61
CA ARG A 157 16.89 5.61 -5.08
C ARG A 157 15.89 6.05 -4.03
N ALA A 158 15.68 7.36 -3.82
CA ALA A 158 14.82 7.84 -2.73
C ALA A 158 13.40 7.25 -2.79
N PHE A 159 12.82 7.12 -3.98
CA PHE A 159 11.53 6.48 -4.15
C PHE A 159 11.58 4.98 -3.86
N ARG A 160 12.54 4.24 -4.43
CA ARG A 160 12.73 2.81 -4.15
C ARG A 160 12.92 2.55 -2.65
N ASP A 161 13.77 3.32 -1.99
CA ASP A 161 14.05 3.22 -0.55
C ASP A 161 12.76 3.50 0.27
N ALA A 162 11.95 4.47 -0.16
CA ALA A 162 10.68 4.80 0.48
C ALA A 162 9.63 3.69 0.31
N ILE A 163 9.49 3.13 -0.90
CA ILE A 163 8.58 1.99 -1.15
C ILE A 163 9.03 0.77 -0.36
N HIS A 164 10.33 0.43 -0.41
CA HIS A 164 10.88 -0.67 0.39
C HIS A 164 10.58 -0.47 1.88
N GLN A 165 10.78 0.74 2.41
CA GLN A 165 10.54 1.00 3.82
C GLN A 165 9.07 0.79 4.20
N ILE A 166 8.12 1.36 3.46
CA ILE A 166 6.71 1.33 3.88
C ILE A 166 6.06 -0.05 3.65
N TRP A 167 6.53 -0.83 2.68
CA TRP A 167 5.96 -2.13 2.32
C TRP A 167 6.70 -3.31 2.95
N PHE A 168 8.02 -3.35 2.89
CA PHE A 168 8.85 -4.49 3.33
C PHE A 168 9.57 -4.24 4.66
N GLY A 169 9.49 -3.03 5.20
CA GLY A 169 10.02 -2.76 6.53
C GLY A 169 9.22 -3.51 7.59
N LEU A 170 9.88 -4.41 8.32
CA LEU A 170 9.24 -5.17 9.38
C LEU A 170 8.81 -4.28 10.56
N TYR A 171 7.66 -4.62 11.14
CA TYR A 171 7.17 -4.06 12.40
C TYR A 171 6.41 -5.11 13.21
N SER A 172 6.24 -4.85 14.51
CA SER A 172 5.47 -5.74 15.37
C SER A 172 3.99 -5.39 15.41
N ARG A 173 3.13 -6.39 15.18
CA ARG A 173 1.66 -6.34 15.33
C ARG A 173 1.11 -7.00 16.58
N GLU A 174 1.91 -7.84 17.24
CA GLU A 174 1.55 -8.54 18.46
C GLU A 174 2.81 -8.78 19.33
N ASN A 175 2.66 -8.61 20.64
CA ASN A 175 3.65 -8.94 21.68
C ASN A 175 5.11 -8.49 21.44
N ASN A 176 5.32 -7.41 20.68
CA ASN A 176 6.64 -6.93 20.26
C ASN A 176 7.44 -7.92 19.37
N THR A 177 6.80 -8.98 18.86
CA THR A 177 7.38 -9.87 17.85
C THR A 177 7.47 -9.13 16.53
N LEU A 178 8.69 -8.98 16.00
CA LEU A 178 8.95 -8.42 14.68
C LEU A 178 8.76 -9.55 13.66
N GLY A 179 7.69 -9.51 12.87
CA GLY A 179 7.39 -10.58 11.91
C GLY A 179 6.16 -10.28 11.05
N SER A 180 6.01 -9.02 10.67
CA SER A 180 4.95 -8.57 9.78
C SER A 180 5.41 -7.34 9.02
N SER A 181 5.06 -7.30 7.76
CA SER A 181 5.29 -6.18 6.84
C SER A 181 3.97 -5.66 6.26
N GLY A 182 4.02 -4.47 5.66
CA GLY A 182 2.86 -3.92 4.96
C GLY A 182 2.48 -4.73 3.73
N PHE A 183 3.48 -5.30 3.07
CA PHE A 183 3.32 -6.18 1.91
C PHE A 183 2.57 -7.44 2.30
N GLU A 184 3.06 -8.19 3.29
CA GLU A 184 2.43 -9.44 3.73
C GLU A 184 0.99 -9.19 4.17
N HIS A 185 0.75 -8.18 5.00
CA HIS A 185 -0.60 -7.89 5.45
C HIS A 185 -1.55 -7.61 4.28
N VAL A 186 -1.17 -6.75 3.34
CA VAL A 186 -2.07 -6.34 2.26
C VAL A 186 -2.20 -7.43 1.18
N PHE A 187 -1.08 -8.01 0.73
CA PHE A 187 -1.04 -8.93 -0.41
C PHE A 187 -1.31 -10.39 -0.03
N LEU A 188 -0.88 -10.84 1.15
CA LEU A 188 -0.97 -12.24 1.58
C LEU A 188 -2.01 -12.45 2.69
N GLY A 189 -2.20 -11.46 3.55
CA GLY A 189 -3.14 -11.51 4.67
C GLY A 189 -2.67 -12.35 5.84
N GLU A 190 -3.17 -12.03 7.04
CA GLU A 190 -2.71 -12.61 8.30
C GLU A 190 -3.87 -13.20 9.10
N ILE A 191 -3.59 -14.20 9.93
CA ILE A 191 -4.55 -14.73 10.90
C ILE A 191 -4.18 -14.17 12.27
N LYS A 192 -5.10 -13.38 12.83
CA LYS A 192 -5.00 -12.84 14.19
C LYS A 192 -6.29 -13.12 14.94
N ASN A 193 -6.20 -13.74 16.12
CA ASN A 193 -7.37 -14.12 16.94
C ASN A 193 -8.44 -14.87 16.13
N ASP A 194 -8.03 -15.89 15.37
CA ASP A 194 -8.89 -16.70 14.50
C ASP A 194 -9.65 -15.93 13.41
N LYS A 195 -9.19 -14.71 13.07
CA LYS A 195 -9.77 -13.89 12.02
C LYS A 195 -8.72 -13.54 10.98
N VAL A 196 -9.13 -13.60 9.71
CA VAL A 196 -8.33 -13.11 8.60
C VAL A 196 -8.27 -11.57 8.67
N GLN A 197 -7.06 -11.04 8.57
CA GLN A 197 -6.73 -9.62 8.50
C GLN A 197 -6.01 -9.36 7.17
N GLY A 198 -6.17 -8.18 6.59
CA GLY A 198 -5.54 -7.91 5.29
C GLY A 198 -6.07 -8.84 4.21
N PHE A 199 -5.24 -9.38 3.32
CA PHE A 199 -5.65 -10.25 2.19
C PHE A 199 -6.55 -9.50 1.19
N HIS A 200 -5.93 -8.70 0.32
CA HIS A 200 -6.61 -7.82 -0.64
C HIS A 200 -6.05 -7.89 -2.07
N ASN A 201 -5.23 -8.91 -2.39
CA ASN A 201 -4.65 -9.08 -3.72
C ASN A 201 -5.25 -10.28 -4.48
N TRP A 202 -5.65 -10.07 -5.73
CA TRP A 202 -6.31 -11.10 -6.54
C TRP A 202 -5.39 -12.23 -6.99
N VAL A 203 -4.08 -11.98 -7.15
CA VAL A 203 -3.12 -13.01 -7.56
C VAL A 203 -2.92 -14.01 -6.42
N PHE A 204 -2.76 -13.52 -5.19
CA PHE A 204 -2.72 -14.39 -4.02
C PHE A 204 -4.07 -15.10 -3.80
N PHE A 205 -5.19 -14.38 -3.93
CA PHE A 205 -6.53 -14.96 -3.85
C PHE A 205 -6.73 -16.12 -4.82
N SER A 206 -6.36 -15.95 -6.09
CA SER A 206 -6.53 -17.00 -7.10
C SER A 206 -5.63 -18.21 -6.84
N LYS A 207 -4.43 -18.02 -6.26
CA LYS A 207 -3.56 -19.12 -5.85
C LYS A 207 -4.15 -19.90 -4.68
N GLU A 208 -4.69 -19.21 -3.69
CA GLU A 208 -5.32 -19.89 -2.54
C GLU A 208 -6.63 -20.60 -2.91
N GLU A 209 -7.39 -20.10 -3.89
CA GLU A 209 -8.50 -20.87 -4.48
C GLU A 209 -8.01 -22.13 -5.22
N GLN A 210 -6.97 -22.01 -6.04
CA GLN A 210 -6.37 -23.16 -6.75
C GLN A 210 -5.83 -24.23 -5.81
N ASN A 211 -5.31 -23.81 -4.65
CA ASN A 211 -4.79 -24.70 -3.62
C ASN A 211 -5.87 -25.27 -2.68
N ASN A 212 -7.14 -24.88 -2.85
CA ASN A 212 -8.27 -25.22 -1.95
C ASN A 212 -8.10 -24.72 -0.50
N ASN A 213 -7.28 -23.69 -0.30
CA ASN A 213 -7.13 -23.05 1.01
C ASN A 213 -8.16 -21.93 1.22
N LEU A 214 -8.76 -21.43 0.13
CA LEU A 214 -9.72 -20.34 0.14
C LEU A 214 -11.07 -20.79 -0.41
N ASN A 215 -12.14 -20.39 0.26
CA ASN A 215 -13.51 -20.57 -0.20
C ASN A 215 -14.25 -19.22 -0.26
N TYR A 216 -14.55 -18.74 -1.46
CA TYR A 216 -15.39 -17.56 -1.69
C TYR A 216 -16.84 -17.82 -1.26
N LYS A 217 -17.43 -16.92 -0.46
CA LYS A 217 -18.77 -17.11 0.12
C LYS A 217 -19.89 -16.30 -0.54
N GLY A 218 -19.53 -15.44 -1.49
CA GLY A 218 -20.47 -14.57 -2.20
C GLY A 218 -20.12 -13.10 -2.14
N LYS A 219 -20.78 -12.33 -3.00
CA LYS A 219 -20.55 -10.89 -3.15
C LYS A 219 -21.29 -10.10 -2.09
N ILE A 220 -20.71 -8.98 -1.68
CA ILE A 220 -21.34 -8.03 -0.76
C ILE A 220 -21.60 -6.75 -1.54
N GLY A 221 -22.87 -6.46 -1.82
CA GLY A 221 -23.24 -5.25 -2.55
C GLY A 221 -22.77 -5.25 -4.02
N PRO A 222 -22.75 -4.07 -4.66
CA PRO A 222 -22.34 -3.94 -6.05
C PRO A 222 -20.82 -3.95 -6.21
N ASN A 223 -20.34 -4.61 -7.26
CA ASN A 223 -18.96 -4.51 -7.74
C ASN A 223 -18.82 -3.29 -8.67
N VAL A 224 -17.60 -2.75 -8.79
CA VAL A 224 -17.30 -1.64 -9.71
C VAL A 224 -16.55 -2.16 -10.92
N SER A 225 -17.19 -2.14 -12.10
CA SER A 225 -16.51 -2.44 -13.36
C SER A 225 -15.63 -1.28 -13.79
N LEU A 226 -14.37 -1.59 -14.12
CA LEU A 226 -13.39 -0.69 -14.71
C LEU A 226 -13.22 -0.98 -16.22
N GLY A 227 -14.23 -1.55 -16.88
CA GLY A 227 -14.18 -1.89 -18.30
C GLY A 227 -13.13 -2.94 -18.63
N ASP A 228 -12.33 -2.70 -19.66
CA ASP A 228 -11.21 -3.56 -20.09
C ASP A 228 -10.00 -3.51 -19.13
N LYS A 229 -10.07 -2.69 -18.06
CA LYS A 229 -9.02 -2.55 -17.04
C LYS A 229 -9.27 -3.36 -15.77
N GLY A 230 -10.37 -4.13 -15.72
CA GLY A 230 -10.68 -5.05 -14.63
C GLY A 230 -11.89 -4.61 -13.82
N MET A 231 -11.91 -4.96 -12.54
CA MET A 231 -12.98 -4.55 -11.62
C MET A 231 -12.51 -4.48 -10.17
N ILE A 232 -13.35 -3.86 -9.34
CA ILE A 232 -13.24 -3.91 -7.88
C ILE A 232 -14.38 -4.79 -7.38
N VAL A 233 -14.04 -5.82 -6.61
CA VAL A 233 -15.01 -6.73 -6.01
C VAL A 233 -15.12 -6.48 -4.52
N LYS A 234 -16.32 -6.59 -3.98
CA LYS A 234 -16.58 -6.60 -2.54
C LYS A 234 -17.22 -7.93 -2.18
N HIS A 235 -16.62 -8.65 -1.23
CA HIS A 235 -16.85 -10.08 -1.06
C HIS A 235 -16.62 -10.56 0.37
N LYS A 236 -17.07 -11.78 0.64
CA LYS A 236 -16.76 -12.58 1.83
C LYS A 236 -16.05 -13.86 1.39
N PHE A 237 -15.13 -14.36 2.21
CA PHE A 237 -14.49 -15.66 1.98
C PHE A 237 -13.99 -16.25 3.30
N ASP A 238 -13.71 -17.56 3.28
CA ASP A 238 -12.92 -18.24 4.29
C ASP A 238 -11.53 -18.49 3.74
N TRP A 239 -10.50 -18.31 4.56
CA TRP A 239 -9.13 -18.72 4.24
C TRP A 239 -8.58 -19.56 5.39
N ASN A 240 -8.08 -20.76 5.09
CA ASN A 240 -7.66 -21.76 6.08
C ASN A 240 -8.72 -22.00 7.17
N ASN A 241 -9.99 -22.09 6.76
CA ASN A 241 -11.17 -22.25 7.62
C ASN A 241 -11.43 -21.09 8.61
N LYS A 242 -10.88 -19.90 8.34
CA LYS A 242 -11.15 -18.68 9.10
C LYS A 242 -11.89 -17.67 8.22
N GLU A 243 -13.03 -17.17 8.71
CA GLU A 243 -13.86 -16.23 7.95
C GLU A 243 -13.21 -14.85 7.88
N LYS A 244 -13.20 -14.27 6.68
CA LYS A 244 -13.07 -12.82 6.47
C LYS A 244 -14.46 -12.27 6.12
N PRO A 245 -15.18 -11.63 7.06
CA PRO A 245 -16.60 -11.33 6.89
C PRO A 245 -16.88 -10.25 5.83
N ILE A 246 -15.89 -9.42 5.53
CA ILE A 246 -15.95 -8.39 4.48
C ILE A 246 -14.54 -8.10 3.97
N SER A 247 -14.43 -8.01 2.65
CA SER A 247 -13.20 -7.71 1.93
C SER A 247 -13.54 -6.97 0.64
N SER A 248 -12.57 -6.21 0.15
CA SER A 248 -12.59 -5.67 -1.19
C SER A 248 -11.19 -5.75 -1.81
N MET A 249 -11.13 -5.98 -3.11
CA MET A 249 -9.88 -6.09 -3.85
C MET A 249 -10.06 -5.65 -5.30
N PHE A 250 -8.96 -5.24 -5.93
CA PHE A 250 -8.89 -5.15 -7.38
C PHE A 250 -8.79 -6.55 -7.99
N VAL A 251 -9.38 -6.75 -9.17
CA VAL A 251 -9.21 -7.96 -9.98
C VAL A 251 -8.81 -7.56 -11.40
N GLY A 252 -7.62 -7.99 -11.83
CA GLY A 252 -7.04 -7.63 -13.12
C GLY A 252 -5.81 -6.71 -13.02
N PRO A 253 -5.87 -5.55 -12.32
CA PRO A 253 -4.73 -4.65 -12.17
C PRO A 253 -3.45 -5.33 -11.69
N SER A 254 -2.31 -4.82 -12.16
CA SER A 254 -0.99 -5.37 -11.84
C SER A 254 -0.54 -5.03 -10.40
N PRO A 255 0.42 -5.79 -9.83
CA PRO A 255 0.96 -5.46 -8.51
C PRO A 255 1.59 -4.07 -8.44
N GLU A 256 2.24 -3.58 -9.50
CA GLU A 256 2.80 -2.23 -9.53
C GLU A 256 1.73 -1.13 -9.52
N PHE A 257 0.55 -1.38 -10.11
CA PHE A 257 -0.59 -0.47 -10.00
C PHE A 257 -1.08 -0.37 -8.56
N GLU A 258 -1.29 -1.50 -7.90
CA GLU A 258 -1.71 -1.54 -6.50
C GLU A 258 -0.69 -0.85 -5.60
N ILE A 259 0.60 -1.22 -5.70
CA ILE A 259 1.68 -0.61 -4.92
C ILE A 259 1.77 0.90 -5.16
N ALA A 260 1.70 1.37 -6.41
CA ALA A 260 1.76 2.79 -6.74
C ALA A 260 0.58 3.56 -6.16
N LEU A 261 -0.65 3.10 -6.41
CA LEU A 261 -1.87 3.77 -5.98
C LEU A 261 -1.96 3.83 -4.45
N TYR A 262 -1.75 2.70 -3.79
CA TYR A 262 -1.77 2.63 -2.33
C TYR A 262 -0.66 3.48 -1.70
N SER A 263 0.54 3.53 -2.28
CA SER A 263 1.63 4.38 -1.78
C SER A 263 1.31 5.87 -1.91
N VAL A 264 0.74 6.29 -3.04
CA VAL A 264 0.31 7.68 -3.23
C VAL A 264 -0.73 8.06 -2.17
N CYS A 265 -1.75 7.22 -1.96
CA CYS A 265 -2.77 7.46 -0.96
C CYS A 265 -2.20 7.46 0.47
N PHE A 266 -1.27 6.55 0.78
CA PHE A 266 -0.59 6.49 2.07
C PHE A 266 0.15 7.78 2.42
N TYR A 267 0.86 8.38 1.45
CA TYR A 267 1.60 9.63 1.68
C TYR A 267 0.69 10.86 1.73
N THR A 268 -0.34 10.91 0.87
CA THR A 268 -1.16 12.12 0.66
C THR A 268 -2.42 12.18 1.53
N ARG A 269 -2.88 11.03 2.03
CA ARG A 269 -4.11 10.86 2.84
C ARG A 269 -3.88 9.84 3.97
N PRO A 270 -2.87 10.05 4.85
CA PRO A 270 -2.51 9.06 5.86
C PRO A 270 -3.65 8.85 6.87
N GLY A 271 -4.24 7.65 6.87
CA GLY A 271 -5.34 7.32 7.79
C GLY A 271 -6.68 7.98 7.43
N SER A 272 -6.81 8.54 6.23
CA SER A 272 -8.04 9.12 5.74
C SER A 272 -8.44 8.54 4.39
N ARG A 273 -9.70 8.75 4.01
CA ARG A 273 -10.23 8.32 2.71
C ARG A 273 -9.45 9.02 1.59
N CYS A 274 -8.91 8.24 0.66
CA CYS A 274 -8.23 8.74 -0.52
C CYS A 274 -9.18 8.66 -1.74
N PRO A 275 -9.77 9.79 -2.18
CA PRO A 275 -10.65 9.79 -3.33
C PRO A 275 -9.84 9.65 -4.61
N VAL A 276 -10.21 8.67 -5.44
CA VAL A 276 -9.52 8.38 -6.70
C VAL A 276 -10.56 8.15 -7.79
N LYS A 277 -10.11 8.25 -9.04
CA LYS A 277 -10.95 7.99 -10.21
C LYS A 277 -10.28 6.95 -11.09
N LEU A 278 -11.01 5.89 -11.40
CA LEU A 278 -10.50 4.73 -12.13
C LEU A 278 -11.45 4.43 -13.29
N ASN A 279 -10.98 4.64 -14.52
CA ASN A 279 -11.75 4.47 -15.75
C ASN A 279 -13.13 5.15 -15.68
N GLY A 280 -13.15 6.42 -15.28
CA GLY A 280 -14.38 7.21 -15.17
C GLY A 280 -15.13 7.03 -13.85
N LYS A 281 -14.80 6.02 -13.02
CA LYS A 281 -15.52 5.70 -11.78
C LYS A 281 -14.89 6.37 -10.58
N ASN A 282 -15.71 7.12 -9.82
CA ASN A 282 -15.29 7.65 -8.53
C ASN A 282 -15.29 6.51 -7.51
N VAL A 283 -14.12 6.21 -6.98
CA VAL A 283 -13.92 5.19 -5.96
C VAL A 283 -13.05 5.76 -4.86
N SER A 284 -12.76 4.97 -3.84
CA SER A 284 -11.85 5.39 -2.78
C SER A 284 -10.86 4.30 -2.46
N VAL A 285 -9.74 4.71 -1.90
CA VAL A 285 -8.74 3.82 -1.32
C VAL A 285 -8.62 4.18 0.14
N SER A 286 -8.67 3.17 0.99
CA SER A 286 -8.43 3.30 2.42
C SER A 286 -7.02 2.81 2.71
N THR A 287 -6.23 3.64 3.40
CA THR A 287 -4.89 3.26 3.86
C THR A 287 -4.77 3.51 5.36
N HIS A 288 -4.23 2.53 6.07
CA HIS A 288 -3.88 2.64 7.47
C HIS A 288 -2.38 2.53 7.61
N TYR A 289 -1.82 3.20 8.62
CA TYR A 289 -0.39 3.13 8.91
C TYR A 289 -0.13 2.64 10.31
N ILE A 290 1.01 1.98 10.46
CA ILE A 290 1.58 1.62 11.76
C ILE A 290 2.79 2.52 11.99
N TYR A 291 2.86 3.16 13.16
CA TYR A 291 3.98 4.01 13.54
C TYR A 291 4.92 3.26 14.49
N LYS A 292 6.18 3.09 14.10
CA LYS A 292 7.22 2.44 14.89
C LYS A 292 8.56 3.13 14.67
N GLN A 293 9.32 3.35 15.75
CA GLN A 293 10.68 3.91 15.70
C GLN A 293 10.82 5.17 14.83
N GLY A 294 9.87 6.10 14.93
CA GLY A 294 9.92 7.34 14.16
C GLY A 294 9.41 7.25 12.72
N LYS A 295 9.03 6.06 12.25
CA LYS A 295 8.66 5.77 10.85
C LYS A 295 7.23 5.26 10.75
N ARG A 296 6.60 5.53 9.60
CA ARG A 296 5.30 4.98 9.22
C ARG A 296 5.49 3.83 8.23
N TYR A 297 4.72 2.77 8.43
CA TYR A 297 4.66 1.58 7.59
C TYR A 297 3.21 1.37 7.15
N VAL A 298 2.99 0.75 6.00
CA VAL A 298 1.63 0.38 5.57
C VAL A 298 1.09 -0.64 6.56
N GLY A 299 0.00 -0.30 7.21
CA GLY A 299 -0.73 -1.17 8.13
C GLY A 299 -1.92 -1.87 7.48
N SER A 300 -2.50 -1.28 6.44
CA SER A 300 -3.48 -1.91 5.55
C SER A 300 -3.72 -0.96 4.36
N ALA A 301 -4.11 -1.50 3.20
CA ALA A 301 -4.48 -0.73 2.03
C ALA A 301 -5.43 -1.54 1.15
N PHE A 302 -6.56 -0.96 0.74
CA PHE A 302 -7.56 -1.63 -0.10
C PHE A 302 -8.51 -0.62 -0.77
N PRO A 303 -9.15 -0.98 -1.90
CA PRO A 303 -10.21 -0.17 -2.48
C PRO A 303 -11.46 -0.20 -1.60
N ASP A 304 -12.03 0.95 -1.29
CA ASP A 304 -13.19 1.12 -0.43
C ASP A 304 -14.41 1.52 -1.27
N ILE A 305 -15.29 0.55 -1.51
CA ILE A 305 -16.51 0.64 -2.35
C ILE A 305 -17.76 0.17 -1.60
#